data_AF-A0A484YWT6-F1
#
_entry.id   AF-A0A484YWT6-F1
#
_cell.length_a   1.000
_cell.length_b   1.000
_cell.length_c   1.000
_cell.angle_alpha   90.00
_cell.angle_beta   90.00
_cell.angle_gamma   90.00
#
_symmetry.space_group_name_H-M   'P 1'
#
loop_
_entity.id
_entity.type
_entity.pdbx_description
1 polymer ?
#
loop_
_entity_poly.entity_id
_entity_poly.type
_entity_poly.pdbx_seq_one_letter_code
_entity_poly.pdbx_strand_id
1 'polypeptide(L)' 'MNEQELIAAVRPAGRYEVVSLEDGSFVVIPMPIEAMLITRESLQQYAERFRNHDN' A
#
# COMPACT_ATOMS: atom_id res chain seq x y z
N MET A 1 0.74 -4.91 24.84
CA MET A 1 0.92 -5.35 23.45
C MET A 1 1.07 -4.11 22.59
N ASN A 2 2.18 -3.96 21.87
CA ASN A 2 2.46 -2.81 21.02
C ASN A 2 2.01 -3.07 19.56
N GLU A 3 2.03 -2.04 18.73
CA GLU A 3 1.61 -2.11 17.32
C GLU A 3 2.39 -3.17 16.51
N GLN A 4 3.70 -3.28 16.75
CA GLN A 4 4.57 -4.24 16.06
C GLN A 4 4.20 -5.69 16.41
N GLU A 5 3.85 -5.93 17.67
CA GLU A 5 3.39 -7.24 18.16
C GLU A 5 2.04 -7.63 17.56
N LEU A 6 1.11 -6.67 17.44
CA LEU A 6 -0.20 -6.90 16.84
C LEU A 6 -0.08 -7.25 15.34
N ILE A 7 0.70 -6.47 14.59
CA ILE A 7 0.92 -6.71 13.15
C ILE A 7 1.61 -8.06 12.93
N ALA A 8 2.61 -8.41 13.75
CA ALA A 8 3.31 -9.68 13.64
C ALA A 8 2.38 -10.90 13.83
N ALA A 9 1.37 -10.78 14.70
CA ALA A 9 0.43 -11.86 14.99
C ALA A 9 -0.52 -12.19 13.83
N VAL A 10 -0.82 -11.22 12.97
CA VAL A 10 -1.80 -11.38 11.86
C VAL A 10 -1.17 -11.34 10.47
N ARG A 11 0.17 -11.27 10.36
CA ARG A 11 0.82 -11.10 9.06
C ARG A 11 0.64 -12.36 8.18
N PRO A 12 0.23 -12.20 6.91
CA PRO A 12 0.25 -13.28 5.95
C PRO A 12 1.70 -13.59 5.53
N ALA A 13 1.94 -14.80 5.01
CA ALA A 13 3.21 -15.12 4.37
C ALA A 13 3.39 -14.28 3.10
N GLY A 14 4.56 -13.67 2.93
CA GLY A 14 4.88 -12.85 1.75
C GLY A 14 4.72 -11.35 1.99
N ARG A 15 4.48 -10.61 0.89
CA ARG A 15 4.35 -9.15 0.92
C ARG A 15 2.94 -8.76 1.35
N TYR A 16 2.82 -7.72 2.16
CA TYR A 16 1.54 -7.18 2.61
C TYR A 16 1.64 -5.69 2.90
N GLU A 17 0.51 -5.00 2.82
CA GLU A 17 0.33 -3.63 3.24
C GLU A 17 -0.33 -3.60 4.62
N VAL A 18 0.03 -2.60 5.44
CA VAL A 18 -0.62 -2.34 6.73
C VAL A 18 -1.26 -0.97 6.65
N VAL A 19 -2.57 -0.91 6.87
CA VAL A 19 -3.35 0.33 6.87
C VAL A 19 -3.81 0.61 8.29
N SER A 20 -3.49 1.80 8.80
CA SER A 20 -4.07 2.31 10.05
C SER A 20 -5.39 3.02 9.75
N LEU A 21 -6.40 2.73 10.56
CA LEU A 21 -7.72 3.36 10.49
C LEU A 21 -7.85 4.43 11.59
N GLU A 22 -8.79 5.37 11.40
CA GLU A 22 -9.01 6.50 12.32
C GLU A 22 -9.40 6.06 13.74
N ASP A 23 -10.00 4.87 13.89
CA ASP A 23 -10.37 4.27 15.17
C ASP A 23 -9.19 3.59 15.90
N GLY A 24 -7.98 3.67 15.34
CA GLY A 24 -6.77 3.08 15.90
C GLY A 24 -6.61 1.58 15.59
N SER A 25 -7.49 1.00 14.77
CA SER A 25 -7.33 -0.37 14.29
C SER A 25 -6.40 -0.47 13.08
N PHE A 26 -5.93 -1.70 12.82
CA PHE A 26 -5.02 -2.00 11.71
C PHE A 26 -5.61 -3.09 10.82
N VAL A 27 -5.48 -2.90 9.51
CA VAL A 27 -5.82 -3.91 8.51
C VAL A 27 -4.56 -4.34 7.79
N VAL A 28 -4.33 -5.66 7.72
CA VAL A 28 -3.23 -6.24 6.95
C VAL A 28 -3.78 -6.81 5.65
N ILE A 29 -3.31 -6.27 4.52
CA ILE A 29 -3.78 -6.63 3.18
C ILE A 29 -2.67 -7.39 2.47
N PRO A 30 -2.87 -8.68 2.13
CA PRO A 30 -1.87 -9.44 1.37
C PRO A 30 -1.71 -8.84 -0.02
N MET A 31 -0.46 -8.66 -0.45
CA MET A 31 -0.15 -8.19 -1.79
C MET A 31 0.04 -9.38 -2.75
N PRO A 32 -0.52 -9.31 -3.97
CA PRO A 32 -0.24 -10.28 -5.01
C PRO A 32 1.26 -10.38 -5.30
N ILE A 33 1.74 -11.57 -5.70
CA ILE A 33 3.16 -11.81 -5.98
C ILE A 33 3.62 -10.98 -7.18
N GLU A 34 2.72 -10.73 -8.13
CA GLU A 34 2.90 -9.93 -9.33
C GLU A 34 2.70 -8.43 -9.11
N ALA A 35 2.33 -7.99 -7.89
CA ALA A 35 2.14 -6.58 -7.60
C ALA A 35 3.47 -5.80 -7.75
N MET A 36 3.43 -4.77 -8.58
CA MET A 36 4.52 -3.80 -8.73
C MET A 36 4.25 -2.59 -7.85
N LEU A 37 5.21 -2.31 -6.96
CA LEU A 37 5.16 -1.11 -6.12
C LEU A 37 5.76 0.05 -6.91
N ILE A 38 5.00 1.13 -7.03
CA ILE A 38 5.47 2.40 -7.60
C ILE A 38 5.38 3.47 -6.52
N THR A 39 6.31 4.43 -6.55
CA THR A 39 6.20 5.57 -5.65
C THR A 39 5.09 6.51 -6.13
N ARG A 40 4.59 7.33 -5.22
CA ARG A 40 3.58 8.34 -5.54
C ARG A 40 4.11 9.33 -6.58
N GLU A 41 5.38 9.70 -6.48
CA GLU A 41 6.06 10.59 -7.43
C GLU A 41 6.13 9.95 -8.82
N SER A 42 6.50 8.67 -8.91
CA SER A 42 6.48 7.94 -10.18
C SER A 42 5.07 7.88 -10.77
N LEU A 43 4.04 7.63 -9.95
CA LEU A 43 2.65 7.65 -10.40
C LEU A 43 2.25 9.02 -10.96
N GLN A 44 2.63 10.11 -10.29
CA GLN A 44 2.36 11.47 -10.75
C GLN A 44 3.04 11.77 -12.09
N GLN A 45 4.33 11.42 -12.23
CA GLN A 45 5.08 11.60 -13.48
C GLN A 45 4.45 10.82 -14.63
N TYR A 46 4.01 9.59 -14.38
CA TYR A 46 3.28 8.80 -15.38
C TYR A 46 1.94 9.43 -15.74
N ALA A 47 1.16 9.85 -14.74
CA ALA A 47 -0.14 10.49 -14.96
C ALA A 47 -0.01 11.80 -15.76
N GLU A 48 1.03 12.59 -15.52
CA GLU A 48 1.33 13.81 -16.29
C GLU A 48 1.78 13.49 -17.72
N ARG A 49 2.67 12.51 -17.88
CA ARG A 49 3.19 12.11 -19.20
C ARG A 49 2.12 11.53 -20.12
N PHE A 50 1.18 10.77 -19.57
CA PHE A 50 0.08 10.16 -20.32
C PHE A 50 -1.21 10.96 -20.25
N ARG A 51 -1.17 12.18 -19.71
CA ARG A 51 -2.30 13.10 -19.76
C ARG A 51 -2.54 13.51 -21.21
N ASN A 52 -3.72 13.22 -21.73
CA ASN A 52 -4.13 13.73 -23.04
C ASN A 52 -4.07 15.26 -23.02
N HIS A 53 -3.38 15.85 -23.99
CA HIS A 53 -3.20 17.31 -24.13
C HIS A 53 -4.40 18.00 -24.79
N ASP A 54 -5.53 17.32 -24.94
CA ASP A 54 -6.72 17.87 -25.57
C ASP A 54 -7.73 18.32 -24.51
N ASN A 55 -7.65 19.60 -24.17
CA ASN A 55 -8.77 20.45 -23.73
C ASN A 55 -8.52 21.88 -24.21
#